data_AF-A0A7C1W3G9-F1
#
_entry.id   AF-A0A7C1W3G9-F1
#
_cell.length_a   1.000
_cell.length_b   1.000
_cell.length_c   1.000
_cell.angle_alpha   90.00
_cell.angle_beta   90.00
_cell.angle_gamma   90.00
#
_symmetry.space_group_name_H-M   'P 1'
#
loop_
_entity.id
_entity.type
_entity.pdbx_description
1 polymer ?
#
loop_
_entity_poly.entity_id
_entity_poly.type
_entity_poly.pdbx_seq_one_letter_code
_entity_poly.pdbx_strand_id
1 'polypeptide(L)'
;MPPDGANPFDGNMRAFMARQPDIWALLDGCGAPPGPEEGSSRPLNINLGKVNLYPRDAAEWTAEQLESYFKKPDRLGFPDPAASGLGHEADELNRSLDNYIKDNIPGPLSDAPLTDVGYAFVFGIGLGYHLPELVARNLARNLVLIEPVPELLFRSLSAIDWQDLFTSAERLGTEIHFRVGKDPERTVLEIEGLLIHGRARCFLDGAYAYMHYSSWAIVETRALLNRKIMNFLIRPGGFDDEVLMMENAYGNLVGGPFRLVEKRTYVARNMPALIVGSGPSLDRDLDALKELKGRAIIVSCGSALGILLKNGIRPDLHVENENTLPLVENLKGFYRQFGFDGITLLASVTVPPEVGSMFDERWFYYRAPLSPSAILIDSSNPILYGGPLVANAAAAALATLGFREIY
;
A
#
# COMPACT_ATOMS: atom_id res chain seq x y z
N MET A 1 1.72 -1.62 -37.56
CA MET A 1 0.92 -2.78 -37.99
C MET A 1 1.88 -3.84 -38.53
N PRO A 2 1.58 -5.15 -38.37
CA PRO A 2 2.39 -6.21 -38.97
C PRO A 2 2.42 -6.06 -40.51
N PRO A 3 3.47 -6.55 -41.20
CA PRO A 3 3.48 -6.60 -42.67
C PRO A 3 2.30 -7.43 -43.20
N ASP A 4 1.74 -7.00 -44.33
CA ASP A 4 0.46 -7.47 -44.88
C ASP A 4 0.33 -9.01 -44.87
N GLY A 5 -0.64 -9.52 -44.09
CA GLY A 5 -1.14 -10.89 -44.16
C GLY A 5 -0.53 -11.91 -43.19
N ALA A 6 0.49 -11.56 -42.40
CA ALA A 6 1.04 -12.47 -41.38
C ALA A 6 0.35 -12.26 -40.02
N ASN A 7 -0.30 -13.30 -39.50
CA ASN A 7 -0.82 -13.28 -38.12
C ASN A 7 0.37 -13.20 -37.13
N PRO A 8 0.49 -12.14 -36.30
CA PRO A 8 1.63 -11.97 -35.40
C PRO A 8 1.62 -12.93 -34.20
N PHE A 9 0.59 -13.78 -34.07
CA PHE A 9 0.36 -14.63 -32.90
C PHE A 9 1.57 -15.47 -32.47
N ASP A 10 2.20 -16.22 -33.37
CA ASP A 10 3.33 -17.10 -33.00
C ASP A 10 4.57 -16.33 -32.56
N GLY A 11 4.77 -15.12 -33.09
CA GLY A 11 5.82 -14.20 -32.64
C GLY A 11 5.52 -13.64 -31.27
N ASN A 12 4.29 -13.16 -31.08
CA ASN A 12 3.82 -12.59 -29.82
C ASN A 12 3.79 -13.61 -28.69
N MET A 13 3.34 -14.83 -28.95
CA MET A 13 3.38 -15.95 -28.00
C MET A 13 4.80 -16.13 -27.45
N ARG A 14 5.79 -16.25 -28.35
CA ARG A 14 7.20 -16.38 -27.95
C ARG A 14 7.70 -15.16 -27.17
N ALA A 15 7.27 -13.95 -27.54
CA ALA A 15 7.63 -12.73 -26.82
C ALA A 15 7.06 -12.72 -25.39
N PHE A 16 5.80 -13.13 -25.19
CA PHE A 16 5.20 -13.25 -23.86
C PHE A 16 5.85 -14.34 -23.02
N MET A 17 6.12 -15.53 -23.59
CA MET A 17 6.84 -16.60 -22.90
C MET A 17 8.22 -16.15 -22.40
N ALA A 18 8.94 -15.35 -23.19
CA ALA A 18 10.28 -14.89 -22.84
C ALA A 18 10.28 -13.70 -21.87
N ARG A 19 9.39 -12.72 -22.07
CA ARG A 19 9.42 -11.44 -21.33
C ARG A 19 8.43 -11.37 -20.16
N GLN A 20 7.33 -12.13 -20.22
CA GLN A 20 6.20 -12.06 -19.28
C GLN A 20 5.66 -13.48 -18.98
N PRO A 21 6.49 -14.40 -18.44
CA PRO A 21 6.14 -15.81 -18.29
C PRO A 21 4.91 -16.03 -17.39
N ASP A 22 4.73 -15.23 -16.34
CA ASP A 22 3.58 -15.32 -15.44
C ASP A 22 2.26 -14.94 -16.14
N ILE A 23 2.32 -13.96 -17.06
CA ILE A 23 1.17 -13.58 -17.88
C ILE A 23 0.90 -14.65 -18.93
N TRP A 24 1.94 -15.20 -19.55
CA TRP A 24 1.75 -16.31 -20.49
C TRP A 24 1.09 -17.52 -19.81
N ALA A 25 1.48 -17.88 -18.59
CA ALA A 25 0.86 -18.99 -17.87
C ALA A 25 -0.65 -18.79 -17.63
N LEU A 26 -1.11 -17.54 -17.50
CA LEU A 26 -2.53 -17.20 -17.43
C LEU A 26 -3.22 -17.34 -18.80
N LEU A 27 -2.52 -16.98 -19.87
CA LEU A 27 -3.04 -16.98 -21.24
C LEU A 27 -3.04 -18.37 -21.90
N ASP A 28 -2.14 -19.28 -21.52
CA ASP A 28 -2.00 -20.62 -22.09
C ASP A 28 -3.28 -21.48 -21.91
N GLY A 29 -4.11 -21.14 -20.93
CA GLY A 29 -5.43 -21.74 -20.71
C GLY A 29 -6.54 -21.19 -21.61
N CYS A 30 -6.31 -20.07 -22.30
CA CYS A 30 -7.23 -19.53 -23.28
C CYS A 30 -7.07 -20.36 -24.56
N GLY A 31 -8.12 -21.07 -24.99
CA GLY A 31 -8.09 -21.92 -26.20
C GLY A 31 -7.70 -21.15 -27.48
N ALA A 32 -7.73 -21.81 -28.64
CA ALA A 32 -7.23 -21.20 -29.88
C ALA A 32 -7.83 -19.81 -30.19
N PRO A 33 -7.00 -18.82 -30.57
CA PRO A 33 -7.50 -17.50 -30.95
C PRO A 33 -8.36 -17.67 -32.22
N PRO A 34 -9.46 -16.91 -32.37
CA PRO A 34 -10.18 -16.93 -33.63
C PRO A 34 -9.26 -16.44 -34.74
N GLY A 35 -9.33 -17.10 -35.90
CA GLY A 35 -8.71 -16.59 -37.12
C GLY A 35 -9.28 -15.22 -37.50
N PRO A 36 -8.57 -14.45 -38.35
CA PRO A 36 -9.11 -13.21 -38.89
C PRO A 36 -10.46 -13.45 -39.58
N GLU A 37 -11.34 -12.46 -39.54
CA GLU A 37 -12.62 -12.51 -40.26
C GLU A 37 -12.38 -12.67 -41.78
N GLU A 38 -13.26 -13.40 -42.48
CA GLU A 38 -13.14 -13.64 -43.93
C GLU A 38 -12.97 -12.32 -44.69
N GLY A 39 -11.83 -12.18 -45.39
CA GLY A 39 -11.51 -10.99 -46.19
C GLY A 39 -10.71 -9.90 -45.47
N SER A 40 -10.34 -10.09 -44.20
CA SER A 40 -9.48 -9.15 -43.45
C SER A 40 -8.10 -9.73 -43.15
N SER A 41 -7.07 -8.89 -43.21
CA SER A 41 -5.69 -9.23 -42.79
C SER A 41 -5.46 -9.10 -41.27
N ARG A 42 -6.44 -8.56 -40.53
CA ARG A 42 -6.37 -8.36 -39.07
C ARG A 42 -7.72 -8.59 -38.38
N PRO A 43 -7.75 -8.80 -37.05
CA PRO A 43 -8.98 -8.76 -36.28
C PRO A 43 -9.71 -7.41 -36.41
N LEU A 44 -10.96 -7.43 -36.85
CA LEU A 44 -11.78 -6.21 -36.98
C LEU A 44 -12.55 -5.91 -35.69
N ASN A 45 -12.96 -6.94 -34.94
CA ASN A 45 -13.71 -6.79 -33.70
C ASN A 45 -13.62 -8.05 -32.81
N ILE A 46 -14.25 -8.01 -31.63
CA ILE A 46 -14.45 -9.17 -30.75
C ILE A 46 -15.95 -9.38 -30.57
N ASN A 47 -16.48 -10.48 -31.11
CA ASN A 47 -17.87 -10.87 -30.92
C ASN A 47 -18.08 -11.50 -29.53
N LEU A 48 -18.94 -10.89 -28.71
CA LEU A 48 -19.31 -11.32 -27.35
C LEU A 48 -20.64 -12.13 -27.35
N GLY A 49 -21.05 -12.65 -28.51
CA GLY A 49 -22.26 -13.44 -28.73
C GLY A 49 -23.43 -12.61 -29.25
N LYS A 50 -23.93 -11.65 -28.45
CA LYS A 50 -25.06 -10.79 -28.84
C LYS A 50 -24.65 -9.40 -29.31
N VAL A 51 -23.46 -8.97 -28.92
CA VAL A 51 -22.91 -7.64 -29.21
C VAL A 51 -21.43 -7.80 -29.53
N ASN A 52 -20.89 -6.83 -30.27
CA ASN A 52 -19.46 -6.69 -30.44
C ASN A 52 -18.88 -5.86 -29.29
N LEU A 53 -17.62 -6.10 -28.93
CA LEU A 53 -16.90 -5.29 -27.95
C LEU A 53 -16.77 -3.84 -28.43
N TYR A 54 -16.47 -3.65 -29.71
CA TYR A 54 -16.34 -2.33 -30.34
C TYR A 54 -17.58 -1.99 -31.17
N PRO A 55 -18.03 -0.72 -31.19
CA PRO A 55 -19.19 -0.30 -32.00
C PRO A 55 -19.01 -0.43 -33.52
N ARG A 56 -17.76 -0.41 -34.00
CA ARG A 56 -17.36 -0.54 -35.42
C ARG A 56 -15.97 -1.19 -35.47
N ASP A 57 -15.28 -1.13 -36.61
CA ASP A 57 -13.89 -1.59 -36.71
C ASP A 57 -13.04 -1.07 -35.53
N ALA A 58 -12.34 -1.99 -34.88
CA ALA A 58 -11.62 -1.72 -33.65
C ALA A 58 -10.49 -0.73 -33.85
N ALA A 59 -9.77 -0.78 -35.00
CA ALA A 59 -8.67 0.15 -35.24
C ALA A 59 -9.19 1.56 -35.54
N GLU A 60 -10.22 1.70 -36.38
CA GLU A 60 -10.88 2.99 -36.65
C GLU A 60 -11.47 3.61 -35.38
N TRP A 61 -12.20 2.80 -34.60
CA TRP A 61 -12.78 3.26 -33.34
C TRP A 61 -11.72 3.69 -32.34
N THR A 62 -10.62 2.93 -32.24
CA THR A 62 -9.50 3.26 -31.35
C THR A 62 -8.78 4.54 -31.78
N ALA A 63 -8.58 4.74 -33.09
CA ALA A 63 -7.93 5.95 -33.61
C ALA A 63 -8.73 7.21 -33.25
N GLU A 64 -10.05 7.19 -33.46
CA GLU A 64 -10.92 8.30 -33.05
C GLU A 64 -10.97 8.49 -31.53
N GLN A 65 -10.98 7.40 -30.76
CA GLN A 65 -10.92 7.45 -29.30
C GLN A 65 -9.64 8.13 -28.81
N LEU A 66 -8.48 7.79 -29.38
CA LEU A 66 -7.20 8.42 -29.04
C LEU A 66 -7.19 9.91 -29.38
N GLU A 67 -7.68 10.28 -30.57
CA GLU A 67 -7.77 11.69 -30.96
C GLU A 67 -8.66 12.49 -30.00
N SER A 68 -9.81 11.93 -29.61
CA SER A 68 -10.70 12.54 -28.63
C SER A 68 -10.07 12.61 -27.25
N TYR A 69 -9.38 11.55 -26.81
CA TYR A 69 -8.75 11.48 -25.49
C TYR A 69 -7.68 12.56 -25.33
N PHE A 70 -6.78 12.71 -26.30
CA PHE A 70 -5.69 13.67 -26.20
C PHE A 70 -6.12 15.15 -26.34
N LYS A 71 -7.36 15.43 -26.76
CA LYS A 71 -7.94 16.79 -26.68
C LYS A 71 -8.21 17.21 -25.23
N LYS A 72 -8.59 16.28 -24.37
CA LYS A 72 -8.84 16.50 -22.94
C LYS A 72 -8.64 15.20 -22.16
N PRO A 73 -7.38 14.86 -21.82
CA PRO A 73 -7.08 13.60 -21.17
C PRO A 73 -7.67 13.54 -19.76
N ASP A 74 -8.18 12.37 -19.36
CA ASP A 74 -8.48 12.08 -17.96
C ASP A 74 -7.16 11.87 -17.21
N ARG A 75 -6.94 12.68 -16.18
CA ARG A 75 -5.71 12.72 -15.39
C ARG A 75 -6.05 12.65 -13.90
N LEU A 76 -5.20 11.98 -13.14
CA LEU A 76 -5.27 11.91 -11.69
C LEU A 76 -4.56 13.14 -11.12
N GLY A 77 -5.33 14.09 -10.60
CA GLY A 77 -4.80 15.26 -9.91
C GLY A 77 -4.64 15.00 -8.42
N PHE A 78 -3.55 15.48 -7.85
CA PHE A 78 -3.30 15.44 -6.42
C PHE A 78 -3.39 16.85 -5.84
N PRO A 79 -3.91 17.04 -4.62
CA PRO A 79 -3.86 18.32 -3.93
C PRO A 79 -2.42 18.75 -3.71
N ASP A 80 -2.23 20.07 -3.61
CA ASP A 80 -0.96 20.67 -3.26
C ASP A 80 -0.43 20.07 -1.93
N PRO A 81 0.75 19.43 -1.94
CA PRO A 81 1.38 18.92 -0.73
C PRO A 81 1.55 19.99 0.36
N ALA A 82 1.80 21.25 -0.01
CA ALA A 82 1.94 22.35 0.94
C ALA A 82 0.64 22.65 1.70
N ALA A 83 -0.53 22.30 1.14
CA ALA A 83 -1.82 22.43 1.81
C ALA A 83 -2.07 21.31 2.83
N SER A 84 -1.25 20.25 2.83
CA SER A 84 -1.46 19.05 3.65
C SER A 84 -0.64 19.05 4.94
N GLY A 85 0.35 19.94 5.09
CA GLY A 85 1.26 20.02 6.23
C GLY A 85 2.15 18.78 6.34
N LEU A 86 3.38 18.84 5.83
CA LEU A 86 4.24 17.66 5.68
C LEU A 86 5.24 17.46 6.82
N GLY A 87 5.25 18.36 7.80
CA GLY A 87 6.25 18.43 8.87
C GLY A 87 7.19 19.61 8.66
N HIS A 88 7.87 20.02 9.73
CA HIS A 88 8.74 21.19 9.75
C HIS A 88 9.80 21.15 8.64
N GLU A 89 10.59 20.08 8.57
CA GLU A 89 11.70 19.97 7.62
C GLU A 89 11.19 19.83 6.17
N ALA A 90 10.12 19.07 5.97
CA ALA A 90 9.51 18.91 4.65
C ALA A 90 8.89 20.22 4.15
N ASP A 91 8.24 20.99 5.04
CA ASP A 91 7.65 22.30 4.71
C ASP A 91 8.73 23.36 4.46
N GLU A 92 9.88 23.29 5.14
CA GLU A 92 11.04 24.14 4.83
C GLU A 92 11.62 23.83 3.45
N LEU A 93 11.82 22.55 3.13
CA LEU A 93 12.31 22.13 1.82
C LEU A 93 11.34 22.54 0.70
N ASN A 94 10.04 22.34 0.88
CA ASN A 94 9.02 22.75 -0.09
C ASN A 94 9.04 24.25 -0.33
N ARG A 95 9.11 25.08 0.73
CA ARG A 95 9.21 26.54 0.58
C ARG A 95 10.49 26.95 -0.15
N SER A 96 11.61 26.29 0.13
CA SER A 96 12.87 26.54 -0.57
C SER A 96 12.77 26.22 -2.06
N LEU A 97 12.17 25.08 -2.40
CA LEU A 97 11.92 24.66 -3.77
C LEU A 97 10.97 25.63 -4.50
N ASP A 98 9.87 26.03 -3.86
CA ASP A 98 8.91 26.98 -4.42
C ASP A 98 9.56 28.32 -4.73
N ASN A 99 10.41 28.83 -3.82
CA ASN A 99 11.14 30.07 -4.04
C ASN A 99 12.13 29.93 -5.19
N TYR A 100 12.89 28.82 -5.23
CA TYR A 100 13.80 28.55 -6.33
C TYR A 100 13.07 28.52 -7.68
N ILE A 101 11.92 27.83 -7.76
CA ILE A 101 11.10 27.76 -8.97
C ILE A 101 10.63 29.17 -9.38
N LYS A 102 10.07 29.95 -8.44
CA LYS A 102 9.59 31.31 -8.71
C LYS A 102 10.69 32.25 -9.20
N ASP A 103 11.89 32.11 -8.65
CA ASP A 103 13.02 32.99 -8.96
C ASP A 103 13.76 32.59 -10.24
N ASN A 104 13.73 31.30 -10.64
CA ASN A 104 14.57 30.78 -11.71
C ASN A 104 13.80 30.24 -12.93
N ILE A 105 12.50 29.93 -12.81
CA ILE A 105 11.70 29.35 -13.90
C ILE A 105 10.64 30.36 -14.35
N PRO A 106 10.79 30.95 -15.55
CA PRO A 106 9.83 31.92 -16.06
C PRO A 106 8.55 31.24 -16.56
N GLY A 107 7.41 31.87 -16.31
CA GLY A 107 6.10 31.47 -16.83
C GLY A 107 5.18 30.86 -15.78
N PRO A 108 3.90 30.61 -16.13
CA PRO A 108 2.96 29.98 -15.22
C PRO A 108 3.31 28.51 -15.04
N LEU A 109 3.12 28.01 -13.82
CA LEU A 109 3.13 26.58 -13.54
C LEU A 109 1.83 25.95 -14.05
N SER A 110 1.93 24.76 -14.62
CA SER A 110 0.76 23.98 -15.02
C SER A 110 0.26 23.13 -13.85
N ASP A 111 -1.05 22.93 -13.77
CA ASP A 111 -1.69 22.11 -12.73
C ASP A 111 -1.36 20.61 -12.82
N ALA A 112 -0.71 20.16 -13.90
CA ALA A 112 -0.25 18.79 -14.06
C ALA A 112 1.04 18.74 -14.89
N PRO A 113 1.89 17.70 -14.73
CA PRO A 113 3.12 17.56 -15.51
C PRO A 113 2.85 17.56 -17.02
N LEU A 114 3.57 18.40 -17.76
CA LEU A 114 3.45 18.50 -19.22
C LEU A 114 4.30 17.46 -19.96
N THR A 115 5.38 17.01 -19.33
CA THR A 115 6.34 16.02 -19.85
C THR A 115 6.73 15.06 -18.74
N ASP A 116 7.27 13.91 -19.11
CA ASP A 116 7.89 12.96 -18.16
C ASP A 116 6.93 12.48 -17.05
N VAL A 117 5.70 12.13 -17.46
CA VAL A 117 4.64 11.66 -16.56
C VAL A 117 5.02 10.29 -15.99
N GLY A 118 4.83 10.10 -14.68
CA GLY A 118 5.24 8.86 -14.02
C GLY A 118 4.41 7.65 -14.43
N TYR A 119 3.10 7.83 -14.60
CA TYR A 119 2.15 6.73 -14.76
C TYR A 119 1.07 6.98 -15.82
N ALA A 120 0.70 5.91 -16.50
CA ALA A 120 -0.52 5.80 -17.29
C ALA A 120 -1.23 4.49 -16.93
N PHE A 121 -2.44 4.61 -16.37
CA PHE A 121 -3.33 3.49 -16.06
C PHE A 121 -4.28 3.27 -17.24
N VAL A 122 -4.12 2.15 -17.93
CA VAL A 122 -4.90 1.76 -19.10
C VAL A 122 -5.93 0.72 -18.67
N PHE A 123 -7.20 1.11 -18.68
CA PHE A 123 -8.31 0.26 -18.29
C PHE A 123 -8.95 -0.39 -19.53
N GLY A 124 -8.68 -1.68 -19.69
CA GLY A 124 -9.06 -2.50 -20.83
C GLY A 124 -7.96 -2.54 -21.88
N ILE A 125 -7.54 -3.74 -22.28
CA ILE A 125 -6.61 -3.96 -23.39
C ILE A 125 -7.41 -4.25 -24.67
N GLY A 126 -8.40 -5.15 -24.61
CA GLY A 126 -9.14 -5.56 -25.81
C GLY A 126 -8.20 -6.08 -26.90
N LEU A 127 -8.35 -5.63 -28.15
CA LEU A 127 -7.43 -5.94 -29.26
C LEU A 127 -6.10 -5.13 -29.20
N GLY A 128 -5.95 -4.20 -28.26
CA GLY A 128 -4.67 -3.53 -28.00
C GLY A 128 -4.26 -2.45 -29.00
N TYR A 129 -5.11 -2.09 -29.98
CA TYR A 129 -4.76 -1.11 -31.04
C TYR A 129 -4.31 0.26 -30.53
N HIS A 130 -4.64 0.62 -29.28
CA HIS A 130 -4.22 1.87 -28.68
C HIS A 130 -2.77 1.83 -28.18
N LEU A 131 -2.28 0.67 -27.77
CA LEU A 131 -1.01 0.53 -27.06
C LEU A 131 0.22 1.01 -27.86
N PRO A 132 0.33 0.72 -29.18
CA PRO A 132 1.46 1.22 -29.97
C PRO A 132 1.54 2.75 -29.96
N GLU A 133 0.41 3.45 -30.04
CA GLU A 133 0.38 4.91 -30.00
C GLU A 133 0.72 5.45 -28.61
N LEU A 134 0.21 4.83 -27.53
CA LEU A 134 0.54 5.26 -26.17
C LEU A 134 2.05 5.11 -25.89
N VAL A 135 2.66 4.01 -26.35
CA VAL A 135 4.10 3.78 -26.23
C VAL A 135 4.89 4.73 -27.14
N ALA A 136 4.49 4.91 -28.40
CA ALA A 136 5.18 5.80 -29.35
C ALA A 136 5.21 7.26 -28.87
N ARG A 137 4.17 7.70 -28.16
CA ARG A 137 4.13 9.02 -27.50
C ARG A 137 4.97 9.14 -26.24
N ASN A 138 5.55 8.03 -25.77
CA ASN A 138 6.17 7.93 -24.45
C ASN A 138 5.25 8.51 -23.35
N LEU A 139 3.99 8.06 -23.34
CA LEU A 139 2.93 8.66 -22.54
C LEU A 139 3.29 8.77 -21.05
N ALA A 140 3.98 7.74 -20.52
CA ALA A 140 4.45 7.71 -19.15
C ALA A 140 5.64 6.76 -18.99
N ARG A 141 6.40 6.93 -17.91
CA ARG A 141 7.47 5.99 -17.50
C ARG A 141 6.93 4.58 -17.21
N ASN A 142 5.72 4.50 -16.64
CA ASN A 142 5.07 3.24 -16.27
C ASN A 142 3.70 3.14 -16.92
N LEU A 143 3.52 2.15 -17.79
CA LEU A 143 2.25 1.83 -18.42
C LEU A 143 1.62 0.64 -17.70
N VAL A 144 0.59 0.90 -16.89
CA VAL A 144 -0.12 -0.12 -16.11
C VAL A 144 -1.35 -0.57 -16.88
N LEU A 145 -1.27 -1.76 -17.47
CA LEU A 145 -2.32 -2.36 -18.31
C LEU A 145 -3.25 -3.22 -17.45
N ILE A 146 -4.53 -2.85 -17.39
CA ILE A 146 -5.56 -3.50 -16.58
C ILE A 146 -6.53 -4.20 -17.52
N GLU A 147 -6.59 -5.53 -17.51
CA GLU A 147 -7.48 -6.31 -18.35
C GLU A 147 -8.21 -7.38 -17.52
N PRO A 148 -9.47 -7.16 -17.12
CA PRO A 148 -10.18 -8.11 -16.28
C PRO A 148 -10.46 -9.46 -16.98
N VAL A 149 -10.44 -9.52 -18.31
CA VAL A 149 -10.77 -10.72 -19.10
C VAL A 149 -9.53 -11.20 -19.87
N PRO A 150 -8.82 -12.24 -19.40
CA PRO A 150 -7.59 -12.73 -20.03
C PRO A 150 -7.74 -13.06 -21.52
N GLU A 151 -8.91 -13.56 -21.93
CA GLU A 151 -9.22 -13.90 -23.33
C GLU A 151 -9.17 -12.69 -24.26
N LEU A 152 -9.41 -11.48 -23.75
CA LEU A 152 -9.29 -10.25 -24.54
C LEU A 152 -7.82 -9.91 -24.79
N LEU A 153 -6.98 -9.95 -23.74
CA LEU A 153 -5.52 -9.84 -23.92
C LEU A 153 -5.01 -10.92 -24.89
N PHE A 154 -5.47 -12.16 -24.74
CA PHE A 154 -5.09 -13.25 -25.62
C PHE A 154 -5.40 -12.95 -27.10
N ARG A 155 -6.57 -12.36 -27.39
CA ARG A 155 -6.97 -11.97 -28.75
C ARG A 155 -6.08 -10.86 -29.32
N SER A 156 -5.55 -9.98 -28.48
CA SER A 156 -4.61 -8.94 -28.92
C SER A 156 -3.32 -9.51 -29.54
N LEU A 157 -2.93 -10.74 -29.19
CA LEU A 157 -1.75 -11.41 -29.78
C LEU A 157 -1.92 -11.66 -31.29
N SER A 158 -3.15 -11.66 -31.82
CA SER A 158 -3.38 -11.73 -33.26
C SER A 158 -3.62 -10.35 -33.90
N ALA A 159 -3.68 -9.27 -33.09
CA ALA A 159 -4.13 -7.96 -33.52
C ALA A 159 -3.01 -6.92 -33.67
N ILE A 160 -2.06 -6.92 -32.73
CA ILE A 160 -0.91 -6.01 -32.73
C ILE A 160 0.39 -6.79 -32.65
N ASP A 161 1.52 -6.13 -32.97
CA ASP A 161 2.85 -6.69 -32.79
C ASP A 161 3.36 -6.37 -31.37
N TRP A 162 3.20 -7.32 -30.46
CA TRP A 162 3.66 -7.18 -29.07
C TRP A 162 5.18 -7.22 -28.96
N GLN A 163 5.87 -7.92 -29.87
CA GLN A 163 7.32 -7.95 -29.89
C GLN A 163 7.89 -6.56 -30.18
N ASP A 164 7.35 -5.87 -31.19
CA ASP A 164 7.71 -4.49 -31.50
C ASP A 164 7.29 -3.54 -30.37
N LEU A 165 6.10 -3.73 -29.78
CA LEU A 165 5.64 -2.93 -28.64
C LEU A 165 6.62 -2.99 -27.45
N PHE A 166 7.02 -4.20 -27.03
CA PHE A 166 7.97 -4.39 -25.94
C PHE A 166 9.33 -3.78 -26.26
N THR A 167 9.82 -3.96 -27.49
CA THR A 167 11.10 -3.42 -27.92
C THR A 167 11.09 -1.88 -27.97
N SER A 168 9.98 -1.30 -28.45
CA SER A 168 9.79 0.15 -28.49
C SER A 168 9.65 0.74 -27.10
N ALA A 169 8.93 0.08 -26.19
CA ALA A 169 8.82 0.50 -24.80
C ALA A 169 10.19 0.49 -24.09
N GLU A 170 10.96 -0.58 -24.25
CA GLU A 170 12.32 -0.70 -23.71
C GLU A 170 13.26 0.40 -24.24
N ARG A 171 13.22 0.68 -25.56
CA ARG A 171 14.00 1.76 -26.18
C ARG A 171 13.65 3.14 -25.63
N LEU A 172 12.38 3.36 -25.30
CA LEU A 172 11.88 4.64 -24.77
C LEU A 172 11.97 4.74 -23.25
N GLY A 173 12.37 3.66 -22.56
CA GLY A 173 12.41 3.61 -21.10
C GLY A 173 11.04 3.48 -20.43
N THR A 174 10.01 3.03 -21.16
CA THR A 174 8.68 2.76 -20.63
C THR A 174 8.61 1.33 -20.07
N GLU A 175 8.31 1.19 -18.79
CA GLU A 175 8.02 -0.09 -18.15
C GLU A 175 6.53 -0.45 -18.33
N ILE A 176 6.24 -1.68 -18.79
CA ILE A 176 4.87 -2.17 -18.97
C ILE A 176 4.53 -3.14 -17.83
N HIS A 177 3.44 -2.88 -17.12
CA HIS A 177 2.97 -3.65 -15.97
C HIS A 177 1.58 -4.22 -16.24
N PHE A 178 1.42 -5.54 -16.16
CA PHE A 178 0.14 -6.21 -16.44
C PHE A 178 -0.65 -6.51 -15.17
N ARG A 179 -1.96 -6.24 -15.17
CA ARG A 179 -2.94 -6.64 -14.17
C ARG A 179 -4.11 -7.34 -14.88
N VAL A 180 -4.00 -8.67 -15.01
CA VAL A 180 -4.86 -9.46 -15.89
C VAL A 180 -5.67 -10.49 -15.11
N GLY A 181 -6.97 -10.62 -15.41
CA GLY A 181 -7.83 -11.66 -14.85
C GLY A 181 -8.13 -11.51 -13.36
N LYS A 182 -8.13 -10.27 -12.85
CA LYS A 182 -8.33 -9.96 -11.42
C LYS A 182 -9.65 -9.21 -11.21
N ASP A 183 -10.24 -9.38 -10.04
CA ASP A 183 -11.33 -8.53 -9.57
C ASP A 183 -10.81 -7.12 -9.22
N PRO A 184 -11.69 -6.11 -9.08
CA PRO A 184 -11.29 -4.73 -8.82
C PRO A 184 -10.46 -4.53 -7.54
N GLU A 185 -10.80 -5.18 -6.43
CA GLU A 185 -10.08 -5.03 -5.16
C GLU A 185 -8.66 -5.61 -5.27
N ARG A 186 -8.55 -6.82 -5.85
CA ARG A 186 -7.25 -7.46 -6.05
C ARG A 186 -6.37 -6.67 -7.03
N THR A 187 -6.96 -6.12 -8.09
CA THR A 187 -6.25 -5.27 -9.05
C THR A 187 -5.65 -4.05 -8.36
N VAL A 188 -6.44 -3.33 -7.56
CA VAL A 188 -5.96 -2.15 -6.84
C VAL A 188 -4.90 -2.53 -5.81
N LEU A 189 -5.05 -3.66 -5.09
CA LEU A 189 -4.03 -4.15 -4.16
C LEU A 189 -2.68 -4.42 -4.86
N GLU A 190 -2.69 -4.99 -6.07
CA GLU A 190 -1.47 -5.25 -6.84
C GLU A 190 -0.88 -3.97 -7.47
N ILE A 191 -1.71 -2.97 -7.76
CA ILE A 191 -1.25 -1.62 -8.08
C ILE A 191 -0.58 -1.01 -6.84
N GLU A 192 -1.21 -1.06 -5.67
CA GLU A 192 -0.62 -0.59 -4.42
C GLU A 192 0.72 -1.28 -4.13
N GLY A 193 0.80 -2.59 -4.32
CA GLY A 193 2.03 -3.36 -4.21
C GLY A 193 3.15 -2.83 -5.12
N LEU A 194 2.82 -2.51 -6.37
CA LEU A 194 3.75 -1.90 -7.33
C LEU A 194 4.20 -0.50 -6.89
N LEU A 195 3.28 0.33 -6.43
CA LEU A 195 3.57 1.69 -5.99
C LEU A 195 4.47 1.71 -4.74
N ILE A 196 4.31 0.74 -3.83
CA ILE A 196 5.06 0.67 -2.57
C ILE A 196 6.41 -0.03 -2.75
N HIS A 197 6.43 -1.18 -3.42
CA HIS A 197 7.60 -2.07 -3.47
C HIS A 197 8.36 -2.00 -4.79
N GLY A 198 7.75 -1.45 -5.84
CA GLY A 198 8.35 -1.34 -7.17
C GLY A 198 9.46 -0.29 -7.24
N ARG A 199 10.12 -0.25 -8.41
CA ARG A 199 11.11 0.77 -8.77
C ARG A 199 10.48 2.12 -9.11
N ALA A 200 9.19 2.12 -9.42
CA ALA A 200 8.41 3.26 -9.86
C ALA A 200 7.93 4.17 -8.70
N ARG A 201 8.76 4.42 -7.69
CA ARG A 201 8.36 5.24 -6.53
C ARG A 201 8.12 6.70 -6.97
N CYS A 202 7.10 7.35 -6.41
CA CYS A 202 6.70 8.76 -6.67
C CYS A 202 6.15 9.02 -8.09
N PHE A 203 5.81 10.28 -8.41
CA PHE A 203 5.29 10.73 -9.72
C PHE A 203 3.89 10.24 -10.11
N LEU A 204 3.00 10.04 -9.13
CA LEU A 204 1.60 9.76 -9.42
C LEU A 204 0.82 11.00 -9.88
N ASP A 205 1.31 12.20 -9.58
CA ASP A 205 0.63 13.42 -9.96
C ASP A 205 0.53 13.60 -11.49
N GLY A 206 -0.67 13.96 -11.92
CA GLY A 206 -1.07 14.03 -13.32
C GLY A 206 -0.98 12.70 -14.07
N ALA A 207 -0.98 11.55 -13.40
CA ALA A 207 -1.01 10.25 -14.06
C ALA A 207 -2.20 10.15 -15.03
N TYR A 208 -1.99 9.57 -16.20
CA TYR A 208 -3.05 9.37 -17.18
C TYR A 208 -3.97 8.22 -16.76
N ALA A 209 -5.27 8.41 -16.91
CA ALA A 209 -6.26 7.34 -16.87
C ALA A 209 -6.87 7.20 -18.27
N TYR A 210 -6.64 6.08 -18.94
CA TYR A 210 -7.16 5.81 -20.28
C TYR A 210 -8.17 4.66 -20.21
N MET A 211 -9.43 4.95 -20.50
CA MET A 211 -10.51 3.95 -20.50
C MET A 211 -10.74 3.46 -21.94
N HIS A 212 -10.31 2.24 -22.26
CA HIS A 212 -10.41 1.73 -23.62
C HIS A 212 -11.82 1.25 -23.94
N TYR A 213 -12.44 0.43 -23.10
CA TYR A 213 -13.85 0.03 -23.25
C TYR A 213 -14.54 -0.03 -21.88
N SER A 214 -15.86 -0.08 -21.88
CA SER A 214 -16.64 -0.09 -20.63
C SER A 214 -17.02 -1.50 -20.21
N SER A 215 -16.70 -1.86 -18.97
CA SER A 215 -17.25 -3.01 -18.26
C SER A 215 -17.38 -2.65 -16.78
N TRP A 216 -18.24 -3.37 -16.04
CA TRP A 216 -18.38 -3.12 -14.60
C TRP A 216 -17.03 -3.22 -13.87
N ALA A 217 -16.22 -4.23 -14.16
CA ALA A 217 -14.92 -4.42 -13.52
C ALA A 217 -13.94 -3.26 -13.79
N ILE A 218 -13.92 -2.74 -15.03
CA ILE A 218 -13.08 -1.58 -15.39
C ILE A 218 -13.53 -0.32 -14.65
N VAL A 219 -14.84 -0.02 -14.67
CA VAL A 219 -15.40 1.17 -14.02
C VAL A 219 -15.18 1.11 -12.51
N GLU A 220 -15.44 -0.05 -11.89
CA GLU A 220 -15.24 -0.25 -10.46
C GLU A 220 -13.76 -0.12 -10.08
N THR A 221 -12.85 -0.72 -10.86
CA THR A 221 -11.39 -0.58 -10.63
C THR A 221 -10.95 0.87 -10.69
N ARG A 222 -11.44 1.64 -11.67
CA ARG A 222 -11.14 3.07 -11.83
C ARG A 222 -11.66 3.90 -10.65
N ALA A 223 -12.84 3.58 -10.13
CA ALA A 223 -13.41 4.24 -8.96
C ALA A 223 -12.61 3.90 -7.68
N LEU A 224 -12.29 2.62 -7.46
CA LEU A 224 -11.49 2.16 -6.32
C LEU A 224 -10.08 2.76 -6.35
N LEU A 225 -9.44 2.80 -7.52
CA LEU A 225 -8.13 3.41 -7.68
C LEU A 225 -8.17 4.87 -7.26
N ASN A 226 -9.14 5.67 -7.77
CA ASN A 226 -9.24 7.08 -7.37
C ASN A 226 -9.43 7.27 -5.86
N ARG A 227 -10.21 6.40 -5.22
CA ARG A 227 -10.43 6.48 -3.77
C ARG A 227 -9.17 6.16 -2.98
N LYS A 228 -8.41 5.14 -3.39
CA LYS A 228 -7.24 4.64 -2.64
C LYS A 228 -5.93 5.34 -3.01
N ILE A 229 -5.78 5.85 -4.23
CA ILE A 229 -4.52 6.44 -4.71
C ILE A 229 -4.13 7.69 -3.92
N MET A 230 -5.11 8.40 -3.35
CA MET A 230 -4.89 9.56 -2.49
C MET A 230 -4.17 9.21 -1.18
N ASN A 231 -4.30 7.96 -0.71
CA ASN A 231 -3.57 7.48 0.48
C ASN A 231 -2.05 7.46 0.26
N PHE A 232 -1.58 7.56 -0.99
CA PHE A 232 -0.14 7.65 -1.29
C PHE A 232 0.45 9.03 -1.03
N LEU A 233 -0.38 10.09 -0.94
CA LEU A 233 0.09 11.41 -0.49
C LEU A 233 0.37 11.42 1.00
N ILE A 234 -0.51 10.78 1.77
CA ILE A 234 -0.54 10.84 3.23
C ILE A 234 -0.04 9.49 3.74
N ARG A 235 1.21 9.13 3.43
CA ARG A 235 1.84 8.00 4.10
C ARG A 235 2.34 8.46 5.47
N PRO A 236 1.91 7.82 6.58
CA PRO A 236 2.40 8.15 7.90
C PRO A 236 3.89 7.77 8.05
N GLY A 237 4.66 8.65 8.69
CA GLY A 237 6.11 8.55 8.87
C GLY A 237 6.88 9.61 8.06
N GLY A 238 6.71 10.88 8.43
CA GLY A 238 7.54 11.97 7.89
C GLY A 238 8.95 11.95 8.48
N PHE A 239 9.87 12.74 7.92
CA PHE A 239 11.24 12.83 8.43
C PHE A 239 11.28 13.18 9.93
N ASP A 240 10.51 14.18 10.34
CA ASP A 240 10.46 14.63 11.75
C ASP A 240 9.95 13.55 12.70
N ASP A 241 8.92 12.81 12.28
CA ASP A 241 8.38 11.72 13.09
C ASP A 241 9.38 10.58 13.20
N GLU A 242 10.08 10.22 12.12
CA GLU A 242 11.13 9.20 12.16
C GLU A 242 12.33 9.61 13.02
N VAL A 243 12.71 10.90 13.02
CA VAL A 243 13.71 11.44 13.95
C VAL A 243 13.23 11.30 15.40
N LEU A 244 11.99 11.70 15.70
CA LEU A 244 11.42 11.56 17.05
C LEU A 244 11.34 10.08 17.48
N MET A 245 10.93 9.17 16.58
CA MET A 245 10.91 7.73 16.84
C MET A 245 12.31 7.21 17.17
N MET A 246 13.34 7.70 16.47
CA MET A 246 14.74 7.36 16.71
C MET A 246 15.25 7.87 18.07
N GLU A 247 14.95 9.12 18.40
CA GLU A 247 15.32 9.75 19.67
C GLU A 247 14.69 8.99 20.85
N ASN A 248 13.40 8.69 20.76
CA ASN A 248 12.69 7.92 21.77
C ASN A 248 13.26 6.51 21.90
N ALA A 249 13.52 5.83 20.77
CA ALA A 249 14.11 4.50 20.77
C ALA A 249 15.49 4.50 21.43
N TYR A 250 16.36 5.43 21.04
CA TYR A 250 17.68 5.58 21.65
C TYR A 250 17.57 5.83 23.16
N GLY A 251 16.70 6.76 23.58
CA GLY A 251 16.47 7.08 24.98
C GLY A 251 16.00 5.89 25.81
N ASN A 252 15.10 5.06 25.29
CA ASN A 252 14.65 3.84 25.96
C ASN A 252 15.75 2.77 26.05
N LEU A 253 16.57 2.62 25.00
CA LEU A 253 17.63 1.61 24.96
C LEU A 253 18.79 1.95 25.89
N VAL A 254 19.06 3.24 26.16
CA VAL A 254 20.12 3.67 27.08
C VAL A 254 19.62 4.03 28.48
N GLY A 255 18.30 4.19 28.65
CA GLY A 255 17.66 4.70 29.88
C GLY A 255 17.55 3.73 31.05
N GLY A 256 18.13 2.53 30.96
CA GLY A 256 18.20 1.56 32.06
C GLY A 256 17.95 0.12 31.61
N PRO A 257 17.90 -0.84 32.56
CA PRO A 257 17.67 -2.24 32.23
C PRO A 257 16.26 -2.46 31.66
N PHE A 258 16.22 -3.13 30.51
CA PHE A 258 14.98 -3.54 29.86
C PHE A 258 15.10 -5.00 29.39
N ARG A 259 13.96 -5.59 29.02
CA ARG A 259 13.90 -6.86 28.29
C ARG A 259 13.39 -6.60 26.89
N LEU A 260 13.97 -7.29 25.91
CA LEU A 260 13.49 -7.22 24.54
C LEU A 260 12.54 -8.38 24.27
N VAL A 261 11.35 -8.08 23.75
CA VAL A 261 10.36 -9.05 23.29
C VAL A 261 10.66 -9.35 21.83
N GLU A 262 11.10 -10.57 21.58
CA GLU A 262 11.40 -11.07 20.26
C GLU A 262 10.94 -12.52 20.10
N LYS A 263 10.78 -12.96 18.85
CA LYS A 263 10.39 -14.34 18.55
C LYS A 263 11.56 -15.29 18.78
N ARG A 264 11.49 -16.10 19.83
CA ARG A 264 12.39 -17.24 20.10
C ARG A 264 11.61 -18.56 20.09
N THR A 265 12.32 -19.68 20.13
CA THR A 265 11.72 -21.00 20.29
C THR A 265 11.16 -21.12 21.71
N TYR A 266 9.88 -20.80 21.90
CA TYR A 266 9.25 -20.78 23.22
C TYR A 266 8.49 -22.07 23.54
N VAL A 267 8.48 -22.40 24.83
CA VAL A 267 7.51 -23.32 25.44
C VAL A 267 6.17 -22.58 25.52
N ALA A 268 5.10 -23.23 25.04
CA ALA A 268 3.75 -22.66 25.10
C ALA A 268 3.37 -22.25 26.53
N ARG A 269 2.72 -21.10 26.67
CA ARG A 269 2.17 -20.64 27.96
C ARG A 269 0.74 -21.15 28.09
N ASN A 270 0.51 -21.96 29.12
CA ASN A 270 -0.80 -22.52 29.43
C ASN A 270 -1.67 -21.58 30.28
N MET A 271 -1.09 -20.53 30.85
CA MET A 271 -1.86 -19.53 31.58
C MET A 271 -2.52 -18.57 30.58
N PRO A 272 -3.83 -18.35 30.67
CA PRO A 272 -4.52 -17.46 29.75
C PRO A 272 -4.10 -15.99 29.96
N ALA A 273 -4.16 -15.20 28.90
CA ALA A 273 -3.97 -13.76 28.93
C ALA A 273 -5.28 -13.05 28.53
N LEU A 274 -5.66 -12.01 29.27
CA LEU A 274 -6.86 -11.22 29.04
C LEU A 274 -6.44 -9.83 28.56
N ILE A 275 -6.75 -9.49 27.31
CA ILE A 275 -6.48 -8.18 26.73
C ILE A 275 -7.64 -7.24 27.06
N VAL A 276 -7.35 -6.21 27.84
CA VAL A 276 -8.35 -5.24 28.28
C VAL A 276 -8.18 -3.92 27.53
N GLY A 277 -9.12 -3.63 26.63
CA GLY A 277 -9.27 -2.32 25.98
C GLY A 277 -10.26 -1.41 26.70
N SER A 278 -10.33 -0.14 26.29
CA SER A 278 -11.19 0.89 26.91
C SER A 278 -12.62 0.95 26.33
N GLY A 279 -13.13 -0.18 25.84
CA GLY A 279 -14.47 -0.25 25.25
C GLY A 279 -15.58 -0.16 26.33
N PRO A 280 -16.78 0.30 25.98
CA PRO A 280 -17.90 0.45 26.94
C PRO A 280 -18.36 -0.89 27.55
N SER A 281 -18.01 -2.02 26.96
CA SER A 281 -18.31 -3.34 27.51
C SER A 281 -17.53 -3.64 28.80
N LEU A 282 -16.39 -2.98 29.02
CA LEU A 282 -15.48 -3.25 30.14
C LEU A 282 -16.18 -3.16 31.50
N ASP A 283 -17.08 -2.20 31.68
CA ASP A 283 -17.78 -1.99 32.95
C ASP A 283 -18.54 -3.25 33.43
N ARG A 284 -18.99 -4.10 32.49
CA ARG A 284 -19.69 -5.35 32.80
C ARG A 284 -18.75 -6.48 33.25
N ASP A 285 -17.47 -6.38 32.89
CA ASP A 285 -16.49 -7.44 33.09
C ASP A 285 -15.54 -7.15 34.27
N LEU A 286 -15.66 -5.98 34.92
CA LEU A 286 -14.78 -5.56 36.02
C LEU A 286 -14.75 -6.55 37.19
N ASP A 287 -15.89 -7.11 37.59
CA ASP A 287 -15.93 -8.06 38.71
C ASP A 287 -15.35 -9.41 38.31
N ALA A 288 -15.58 -9.87 37.08
CA ALA A 288 -14.94 -11.07 36.55
C ALA A 288 -13.42 -10.92 36.47
N LEU A 289 -12.91 -9.75 36.08
CA LEU A 289 -11.47 -9.46 36.07
C LEU A 289 -10.85 -9.52 37.48
N LYS A 290 -11.57 -9.05 38.51
CA LYS A 290 -11.11 -9.18 39.91
C LYS A 290 -11.03 -10.64 40.33
N GLU A 291 -12.03 -11.45 39.97
CA GLU A 291 -12.05 -12.88 40.27
C GLU A 291 -10.93 -13.66 39.56
N LEU A 292 -10.61 -13.29 38.32
CA LEU A 292 -9.59 -13.96 37.51
C LEU A 292 -8.15 -13.57 37.86
N LYS A 293 -7.96 -12.60 38.76
CA LYS A 293 -6.63 -12.20 39.25
C LYS A 293 -5.87 -13.42 39.81
N GLY A 294 -4.64 -13.62 39.34
CA GLY A 294 -3.79 -14.75 39.71
C GLY A 294 -4.14 -16.09 39.02
N ARG A 295 -5.21 -16.13 38.21
CA ARG A 295 -5.58 -17.27 37.35
C ARG A 295 -5.37 -16.98 35.86
N ALA A 296 -5.26 -15.71 35.50
CA ALA A 296 -4.94 -15.22 34.18
C ALA A 296 -4.00 -14.02 34.27
N ILE A 297 -3.22 -13.77 33.21
CA ILE A 297 -2.43 -12.55 33.05
C ILE A 297 -3.36 -11.44 32.56
N ILE A 298 -3.51 -10.36 33.32
CA ILE A 298 -4.33 -9.21 32.96
C ILE A 298 -3.45 -8.19 32.23
N VAL A 299 -3.81 -7.89 30.98
CA VAL A 299 -3.05 -7.01 30.09
C VAL A 299 -3.88 -5.77 29.75
N SER A 300 -3.52 -4.64 30.33
CA SER A 300 -4.19 -3.36 30.02
C SER A 300 -3.63 -2.74 28.74
N CYS A 301 -4.49 -2.19 27.90
CA CYS A 301 -4.10 -1.54 26.65
C CYS A 301 -4.47 -0.05 26.68
N GLY A 302 -3.46 0.83 26.57
CA GLY A 302 -3.67 2.27 26.51
C GLY A 302 -4.51 2.81 27.67
N SER A 303 -5.55 3.58 27.34
CA SER A 303 -6.44 4.23 28.31
C SER A 303 -7.20 3.29 29.26
N ALA A 304 -7.23 1.97 28.99
CA ALA A 304 -7.83 0.98 29.88
C ALA A 304 -7.16 0.93 31.26
N LEU A 305 -5.86 1.27 31.34
CA LEU A 305 -5.10 1.29 32.60
C LEU A 305 -5.81 2.12 33.67
N GLY A 306 -6.25 3.32 33.32
CA GLY A 306 -6.93 4.22 34.26
C GLY A 306 -8.25 3.65 34.78
N ILE A 307 -9.01 2.93 33.95
CA ILE A 307 -10.28 2.31 34.35
C ILE A 307 -10.02 1.18 35.35
N LEU A 308 -9.02 0.32 35.07
CA LEU A 308 -8.66 -0.78 35.94
C LEU A 308 -8.17 -0.28 37.30
N LEU A 309 -7.25 0.69 37.32
CA LEU A 309 -6.70 1.24 38.56
C LEU A 309 -7.77 1.91 39.44
N LYS A 310 -8.68 2.69 38.84
CA LYS A 310 -9.82 3.30 39.55
C LYS A 310 -10.74 2.27 40.20
N ASN A 311 -10.83 1.07 39.64
CA ASN A 311 -11.63 -0.04 40.15
C ASN A 311 -10.83 -1.03 41.02
N GLY A 312 -9.61 -0.67 41.42
CA GLY A 312 -8.76 -1.50 42.29
C GLY A 312 -8.15 -2.72 41.59
N ILE A 313 -8.18 -2.78 40.26
CA ILE A 313 -7.58 -3.85 39.46
C ILE A 313 -6.21 -3.36 39.01
N ARG A 314 -5.16 -4.05 39.44
CA ARG A 314 -3.79 -3.83 38.95
C ARG A 314 -3.49 -4.87 37.87
N PRO A 315 -3.23 -4.47 36.62
CA PRO A 315 -2.85 -5.40 35.56
C PRO A 315 -1.42 -5.90 35.78
N ASP A 316 -1.13 -7.09 35.26
CA ASP A 316 0.24 -7.64 35.26
C ASP A 316 1.11 -6.95 34.20
N LEU A 317 0.51 -6.68 33.02
CA LEU A 317 1.15 -5.98 31.91
C LEU A 317 0.35 -4.74 31.52
N HIS A 318 1.05 -3.68 31.14
CA HIS A 318 0.46 -2.51 30.51
C HIS A 318 1.12 -2.25 29.15
N VAL A 319 0.29 -2.17 28.11
CA VAL A 319 0.76 -2.07 26.72
C VAL A 319 0.61 -0.66 26.20
N GLU A 320 1.69 -0.14 25.61
CA GLU A 320 1.73 1.14 24.92
C GLU A 320 2.44 1.07 23.57
N ASN A 321 2.01 1.91 22.64
CA ASN A 321 2.50 1.85 21.25
C ASN A 321 2.66 3.23 20.58
N GLU A 322 2.19 4.29 21.22
CA GLU A 322 2.18 5.65 20.68
C GLU A 322 3.31 6.50 21.27
N ASN A 323 3.77 7.51 20.53
CA ASN A 323 4.81 8.45 20.95
C ASN A 323 4.28 9.85 21.34
N THR A 324 2.98 9.96 21.65
CA THR A 324 2.31 11.26 21.74
C THR A 324 2.44 11.91 23.13
N LEU A 325 2.50 13.24 23.19
CA LEU A 325 2.51 13.98 24.47
C LEU A 325 1.26 13.74 25.35
N PRO A 326 0.03 13.66 24.81
CA PRO A 326 -1.14 13.32 25.60
C PRO A 326 -1.04 11.98 26.32
N LEU A 327 -0.39 10.97 25.72
CA LEU A 327 -0.11 9.69 26.37
C LEU A 327 0.72 9.90 27.64
N VAL A 328 1.84 10.64 27.51
CA VAL A 328 2.76 10.91 28.63
C VAL A 328 2.04 11.59 29.79
N GLU A 329 1.25 12.62 29.51
CA GLU A 329 0.54 13.37 30.56
C GLU A 329 -0.56 12.54 31.23
N ASN A 330 -1.28 11.71 30.48
CA ASN A 330 -2.26 10.78 31.04
C ASN A 330 -1.61 9.77 31.98
N LEU A 331 -0.49 9.15 31.56
CA LEU A 331 0.23 8.19 32.39
C LEU A 331 0.84 8.84 33.63
N LYS A 332 1.39 10.06 33.53
CA LYS A 332 1.85 10.82 34.72
C LYS A 332 0.71 11.03 35.72
N GLY A 333 -0.50 11.35 35.22
CA GLY A 333 -1.68 11.51 36.06
C GLY A 333 -2.01 10.25 36.84
N PHE A 334 -2.08 9.10 36.17
CA PHE A 334 -2.34 7.82 36.82
C PHE A 334 -1.20 7.37 37.75
N TYR A 335 0.05 7.58 37.36
CA TYR A 335 1.22 7.27 38.17
C TYR A 335 1.20 8.03 39.49
N ARG A 336 0.94 9.34 39.48
CA ARG A 336 0.83 10.16 40.71
C ARG A 336 -0.32 9.71 41.61
N GLN A 337 -1.43 9.25 41.03
CA GLN A 337 -2.63 8.90 41.79
C GLN A 337 -2.57 7.48 42.36
N PHE A 338 -2.04 6.52 41.61
CA PHE A 338 -2.15 5.10 41.93
C PHE A 338 -0.79 4.39 42.08
N GLY A 339 0.28 4.92 41.51
CA GLY A 339 1.56 4.20 41.36
C GLY A 339 1.46 3.01 40.41
N PHE A 340 2.59 2.62 39.81
CA PHE A 340 2.66 1.49 38.88
C PHE A 340 3.40 0.27 39.46
N ASP A 341 3.52 0.20 40.78
CA ASP A 341 4.16 -0.93 41.47
C ASP A 341 3.52 -2.26 41.06
N GLY A 342 4.37 -3.20 40.64
CA GLY A 342 3.97 -4.54 40.21
C GLY A 342 3.38 -4.62 38.79
N ILE A 343 3.33 -3.51 38.04
CA ILE A 343 2.91 -3.50 36.64
C ILE A 343 4.17 -3.50 35.76
N THR A 344 4.26 -4.43 34.81
CA THR A 344 5.34 -4.42 33.80
C THR A 344 4.89 -3.66 32.57
N LEU A 345 5.71 -2.70 32.10
CA LEU A 345 5.48 -2.03 30.83
C LEU A 345 5.82 -2.98 29.67
N LEU A 346 4.93 -3.12 28.70
CA LEU A 346 5.16 -3.83 27.44
C LEU A 346 4.93 -2.85 26.28
N ALA A 347 5.98 -2.26 25.72
CA ALA A 347 5.81 -1.13 24.81
C ALA A 347 6.65 -1.22 23.53
N SER A 348 6.24 -0.49 22.49
CA SER A 348 7.14 -0.19 21.39
C SER A 348 8.38 0.50 21.95
N VAL A 349 9.57 0.18 21.43
CA VAL A 349 10.80 0.89 21.82
C VAL A 349 10.72 2.40 21.54
N THR A 350 9.79 2.83 20.69
CA THR A 350 9.62 4.23 20.26
C THR A 350 8.68 5.07 21.14
N VAL A 351 8.16 4.54 22.25
CA VAL A 351 7.40 5.35 23.22
C VAL A 351 8.30 6.41 23.85
N PRO A 352 7.78 7.54 24.36
CA PRO A 352 8.62 8.57 24.97
C PRO A 352 9.33 7.99 26.19
N PRO A 353 10.64 8.20 26.39
CA PRO A 353 11.41 7.60 27.49
C PRO A 353 10.85 7.89 28.89
N GLU A 354 10.13 9.00 29.05
CA GLU A 354 9.40 9.34 30.27
C GLU A 354 8.39 8.26 30.65
N VAL A 355 7.72 7.63 29.68
CA VAL A 355 6.81 6.51 29.92
C VAL A 355 7.58 5.34 30.53
N GLY A 356 8.71 4.97 29.93
CA GLY A 356 9.58 3.91 30.44
C GLY A 356 10.01 4.15 31.90
N SER A 357 10.36 5.39 32.25
CA SER A 357 10.82 5.74 33.60
C SER A 357 9.76 5.66 34.70
N MET A 358 8.47 5.50 34.37
CA MET A 358 7.39 5.32 35.35
C MET A 358 7.22 3.87 35.82
N PHE A 359 7.93 2.92 35.21
CA PHE A 359 7.81 1.49 35.49
C PHE A 359 9.16 0.87 35.88
N ASP A 360 9.15 0.01 36.89
CA ASP A 360 10.36 -0.70 37.35
C ASP A 360 10.83 -1.75 36.33
N GLU A 361 9.88 -2.49 35.74
CA GLU A 361 10.12 -3.51 34.73
C GLU A 361 9.60 -3.05 33.36
N ARG A 362 10.47 -3.12 32.35
CA ARG A 362 10.22 -2.60 30.99
C ARG A 362 10.55 -3.66 29.96
N TRP A 363 9.56 -4.02 29.16
CA TRP A 363 9.65 -4.97 28.06
C TRP A 363 9.40 -4.20 26.77
N PHE A 364 10.43 -4.01 25.96
CA PHE A 364 10.32 -3.30 24.69
C PHE A 364 10.23 -4.27 23.52
N TYR A 365 9.62 -3.84 22.42
CA TYR A 365 9.71 -4.51 21.14
C TYR A 365 9.98 -3.50 20.02
N TYR A 366 10.68 -3.93 18.97
CA TYR A 366 10.75 -3.17 17.73
C TYR A 366 9.45 -3.35 16.94
N ARG A 367 8.80 -2.23 16.62
CA ARG A 367 7.63 -2.20 15.73
C ARG A 367 8.09 -1.98 14.29
N ALA A 368 7.67 -2.85 13.37
CA ALA A 368 7.94 -2.68 11.95
C ALA A 368 6.72 -2.10 11.19
N PRO A 369 6.95 -1.32 10.11
CA PRO A 369 8.24 -0.89 9.57
C PRO A 369 8.57 0.57 9.98
N LEU A 370 9.38 0.77 11.02
CA LEU A 370 9.88 2.09 11.45
C LEU A 370 11.40 2.16 11.34
N SER A 371 12.00 3.35 11.21
CA SER A 371 13.45 3.50 11.12
C SER A 371 14.24 2.86 12.28
N PRO A 372 13.77 2.86 13.55
CA PRO A 372 14.49 2.18 14.63
C PRO A 372 14.53 0.66 14.44
N SER A 373 13.51 0.08 13.81
CA SER A 373 13.45 -1.36 13.50
C SER A 373 14.38 -1.78 12.36
N ALA A 374 15.04 -0.83 11.69
CA ALA A 374 16.02 -1.08 10.64
C ALA A 374 17.44 -0.64 11.04
N ILE A 375 17.57 0.44 11.81
CA ILE A 375 18.86 1.07 12.12
C ILE A 375 19.37 0.66 13.51
N LEU A 376 18.50 0.66 14.52
CA LEU A 376 18.86 0.35 15.91
C LEU A 376 18.60 -1.11 16.27
N ILE A 377 17.99 -1.87 15.36
CA ILE A 377 17.74 -3.29 15.57
C ILE A 377 19.07 -4.04 15.59
N ASP A 378 19.20 -4.95 16.56
CA ASP A 378 20.33 -5.86 16.65
C ASP A 378 20.04 -7.15 15.86
N SER A 379 20.33 -8.33 16.40
CA SER A 379 19.92 -9.61 15.83
C SER A 379 18.45 -9.98 16.06
N SER A 380 17.68 -9.11 16.72
CA SER A 380 16.28 -9.36 17.06
C SER A 380 15.33 -9.24 15.87
N ASN A 381 14.16 -9.85 16.00
CA ASN A 381 13.11 -9.77 14.99
C ASN A 381 12.03 -8.79 15.44
N PRO A 382 11.67 -7.80 14.62
CA PRO A 382 10.62 -6.87 14.96
C PRO A 382 9.26 -7.56 14.95
N ILE A 383 8.35 -7.08 15.79
CA ILE A 383 6.97 -7.57 15.83
C ILE A 383 6.20 -6.99 14.65
N LEU A 384 5.66 -7.90 13.84
CA LEU A 384 4.75 -7.58 12.74
C LEU A 384 3.32 -7.43 13.27
N TYR A 385 2.50 -6.62 12.58
CA TYR A 385 1.08 -6.41 12.89
C TYR A 385 0.79 -5.82 14.28
N GLY A 386 1.76 -5.13 14.86
CA GLY A 386 1.60 -4.43 16.15
C GLY A 386 0.75 -3.15 16.06
N GLY A 387 0.02 -2.90 14.97
CA GLY A 387 -0.87 -1.76 14.79
C GLY A 387 -2.15 -2.15 14.05
N PRO A 388 -3.10 -1.22 13.84
CA PRO A 388 -2.98 0.22 14.15
C PRO A 388 -3.25 0.57 15.62
N LEU A 389 -3.96 -0.27 16.37
CA LEU A 389 -4.33 0.02 17.76
C LEU A 389 -3.42 -0.71 18.75
N VAL A 390 -3.36 -0.20 19.98
CA VAL A 390 -2.62 -0.81 21.09
C VAL A 390 -3.05 -2.25 21.41
N ALA A 391 -4.32 -2.60 21.17
CA ALA A 391 -4.79 -3.99 21.32
C ALA A 391 -4.15 -4.94 20.29
N ASN A 392 -3.85 -4.47 19.08
CA ASN A 392 -3.11 -5.25 18.08
C ASN A 392 -1.68 -5.52 18.57
N ALA A 393 -1.02 -4.51 19.14
CA ALA A 393 0.28 -4.66 19.76
C ALA A 393 0.27 -5.69 20.90
N ALA A 394 -0.72 -5.63 21.80
CA ALA A 394 -0.86 -6.58 22.88
C ALA A 394 -1.01 -8.02 22.36
N ALA A 395 -1.91 -8.25 21.40
CA ALA A 395 -2.12 -9.57 20.81
C ALA A 395 -0.84 -10.10 20.12
N ALA A 396 -0.18 -9.28 19.32
CA ALA A 396 1.05 -9.66 18.61
C ALA A 396 2.20 -9.96 19.59
N ALA A 397 2.37 -9.15 20.63
CA ALA A 397 3.40 -9.34 21.64
C ALA A 397 3.14 -10.58 22.52
N LEU A 398 1.91 -10.81 22.95
CA LEU A 398 1.54 -12.01 23.73
C LEU A 398 1.71 -13.29 22.91
N ALA A 399 1.30 -13.28 21.64
CA ALA A 399 1.55 -14.40 20.73
C ALA A 399 3.06 -14.64 20.57
N THR A 400 3.86 -13.58 20.47
CA THR A 400 5.33 -13.65 20.42
C THR A 400 5.92 -14.25 21.69
N LEU A 401 5.36 -13.94 22.87
CA LEU A 401 5.74 -14.49 24.17
C LEU A 401 5.27 -15.95 24.40
N GLY A 402 4.51 -16.52 23.46
CA GLY A 402 4.09 -17.91 23.47
C GLY A 402 2.73 -18.18 24.12
N PHE A 403 1.91 -17.16 24.40
CA PHE A 403 0.54 -17.34 24.86
C PHE A 403 -0.33 -17.97 23.76
N ARG A 404 -1.15 -18.95 24.15
CA ARG A 404 -2.05 -19.68 23.24
C ARG A 404 -3.52 -19.37 23.48
N GLU A 405 -3.87 -19.05 24.73
CA GLU A 405 -5.21 -18.65 25.13
C GLU A 405 -5.19 -17.15 25.42
N ILE A 406 -5.68 -16.36 24.45
CA ILE A 406 -5.76 -14.91 24.53
C ILE A 406 -7.24 -14.54 24.35
N TYR A 407 -7.78 -13.78 25.32
CA TYR A 407 -9.18 -13.35 25.36
C TYR A 407 -9.30 -11.85 25.22
#